data_AF-A0A2J4P6U4-F1
#
_entry.id   AF-A0A2J4P6U4-F1
#
_cell.length_a   1.000
_cell.length_b   1.000
_cell.length_c   1.000
_cell.angle_alpha   90.00
_cell.angle_beta   90.00
_cell.angle_gamma   90.00
#
_symmetry.space_group_name_H-M   'P 1'
#
loop_
_entity.id
_entity.type
_entity.pdbx_description
1 polymer ?
#
loop_
_entity_poly.entity_id
_entity_poly.type
_entity_poly.pdbx_seq_one_letter_code
_entity_poly.pdbx_strand_id
1 'polypeptide(L)'
;TNSLADNVDLDDAVASVVPTHGAIVRAEFKAHVGLKLLMSLIYNGKPVPFGALVTSDGSQASSIVADNGQVYLSGMPLMGKVRAKWGEGPNASCEADYSLPPEKQNQMLIPLSAECR
;
A
#
# COMPACT_ATOMS: atom_id res chain seq x y z
N THR A 1 7.66 -1.27 -16.28
CA THR A 1 8.16 -0.91 -14.93
C THR A 1 9.59 -1.39 -14.65
N ASN A 2 10.24 -2.20 -15.49
CA ASN A 2 11.59 -2.77 -15.26
C ASN A 2 12.74 -1.78 -14.98
N SER A 3 12.60 -0.50 -15.32
CA SER A 3 13.62 0.54 -15.09
C SER A 3 13.31 1.44 -13.89
N LEU A 4 12.22 1.17 -13.15
CA LEU A 4 11.96 1.87 -11.89
C LEU A 4 12.97 1.40 -10.83
N ALA A 5 13.34 2.30 -9.92
CA ALA A 5 14.11 1.90 -8.75
C ALA A 5 13.28 0.92 -7.89
N ASP A 6 13.97 0.03 -7.16
CA ASP A 6 13.31 -1.03 -6.39
C ASP A 6 12.30 -0.51 -5.37
N ASN A 7 12.58 0.66 -4.79
CA ASN A 7 11.75 1.37 -3.83
C ASN A 7 10.73 2.32 -4.46
N VAL A 8 10.46 2.22 -5.76
CA VAL A 8 9.48 3.06 -6.46
C VAL A 8 8.39 2.20 -7.07
N ASP A 9 7.15 2.61 -6.88
CA ASP A 9 5.99 2.09 -7.60
C ASP A 9 5.13 3.23 -8.16
N LEU A 10 4.25 2.91 -9.11
CA LEU A 10 3.31 3.86 -9.72
C LEU A 10 1.87 3.41 -9.48
N ASP A 11 0.96 4.36 -9.27
CA ASP A 11 -0.49 4.05 -9.27
C ASP A 11 -0.92 3.47 -10.63
N ASP A 12 -0.55 4.16 -11.70
CA ASP A 12 -0.77 3.74 -13.09
C ASP A 12 0.55 3.81 -13.86
N ALA A 13 0.97 2.69 -14.43
CA ALA A 13 2.19 2.64 -15.24
C ALA A 13 2.00 3.12 -16.69
N VAL A 14 0.75 3.41 -17.08
CA VAL A 14 0.37 3.79 -18.45
C VAL A 14 -0.57 4.99 -18.37
N ALA A 15 -0.24 6.06 -19.09
CA ALA A 15 -1.11 7.22 -19.27
C ALA A 15 -1.36 7.43 -20.76
N SER A 16 -2.61 7.73 -21.13
CA SER A 16 -3.01 8.04 -22.51
C SER A 16 -3.48 9.48 -22.60
N VAL A 17 -2.96 10.23 -23.56
CA VAL A 17 -3.29 11.65 -23.79
C VAL A 17 -3.59 11.88 -25.27
N VAL A 18 -4.53 12.78 -25.58
CA VAL A 18 -4.92 13.11 -26.95
C VAL A 18 -4.76 14.62 -27.18
N PRO A 19 -3.58 15.08 -27.64
CA PRO A 19 -3.33 16.50 -27.90
C PRO A 19 -3.89 16.96 -29.25
N THR A 20 -4.27 18.23 -29.34
CA THR A 20 -4.56 18.91 -30.61
C THR A 20 -3.27 19.43 -31.26
N HIS A 21 -3.35 19.91 -32.51
CA HIS A 21 -2.20 20.48 -33.21
C HIS A 21 -1.58 21.65 -32.40
N GLY A 22 -0.28 21.57 -32.15
CA GLY A 22 0.47 22.56 -31.37
C GLY A 22 0.27 22.50 -29.85
N ALA A 23 -0.53 21.56 -29.32
CA ALA A 23 -0.76 21.46 -27.88
C ALA A 23 0.38 20.75 -27.16
N ILE A 24 0.75 21.29 -25.99
CA ILE A 24 1.60 20.64 -25.00
C ILE A 24 0.68 20.06 -23.93
N VAL A 25 0.77 18.75 -23.70
CA VAL A 25 -0.04 18.04 -22.71
C VAL A 25 0.85 17.41 -21.64
N ARG A 26 0.39 17.43 -20.39
CA ARG A 26 1.05 16.77 -19.26
C ARG A 26 0.46 15.38 -19.08
N ALA A 27 1.28 14.35 -19.23
CA ALA A 27 0.97 13.01 -18.73
C ALA A 27 1.47 12.93 -17.27
N GLU A 28 0.57 12.70 -16.33
CA GLU A 28 0.91 12.62 -14.90
C GLU A 28 1.03 11.16 -14.48
N PHE A 29 2.11 10.84 -13.76
CA PHE A 29 2.36 9.55 -13.15
C PHE A 29 2.60 9.77 -11.66
N LYS A 30 1.76 9.20 -10.80
CA LYS A 30 1.91 9.34 -9.35
C LYS A 30 2.81 8.22 -8.82
N ALA A 31 3.98 8.61 -8.34
CA ALA A 31 4.99 7.70 -7.84
C ALA A 31 4.97 7.60 -6.31
N HIS A 32 5.03 6.37 -5.80
CA HIS A 32 5.20 6.05 -4.39
C HIS A 32 6.64 5.63 -4.13
N VAL A 33 7.37 6.44 -3.36
CA VAL A 33 8.77 6.19 -3.02
C VAL A 33 8.85 5.67 -1.59
N GLY A 34 9.35 4.45 -1.41
CA GLY A 34 9.46 3.78 -0.10
C GLY A 34 9.42 2.26 -0.22
N LEU A 35 9.22 1.59 0.90
CA LEU A 35 9.16 0.14 0.96
C LEU A 35 7.88 -0.39 0.30
N LYS A 36 7.99 -1.58 -0.29
CA LYS A 36 6.87 -2.36 -0.79
C LYS A 36 6.63 -3.50 0.19
N LEU A 37 5.45 -3.52 0.80
CA LEU A 37 5.06 -4.47 1.84
C LEU A 37 3.95 -5.37 1.30
N LEU A 38 4.07 -6.67 1.53
CA LEU A 38 2.95 -7.62 1.43
C LEU A 38 2.58 -8.02 2.86
N MET A 39 1.54 -7.39 3.40
CA MET A 39 1.18 -7.49 4.81
C MET A 39 -0.02 -8.42 5.00
N SER A 40 0.10 -9.43 5.86
CA SER A 40 -1.02 -10.24 6.34
C SER A 40 -1.58 -9.64 7.61
N LEU A 41 -2.83 -9.18 7.57
CA LEU A 41 -3.52 -8.57 8.70
C LEU A 41 -4.45 -9.59 9.36
N ILE A 42 -4.29 -9.77 10.67
CA ILE A 42 -5.09 -10.69 11.48
C ILE A 42 -5.82 -9.89 12.55
N TYR A 43 -7.14 -10.03 12.65
CA TYR A 43 -7.98 -9.41 13.65
C TYR A 43 -8.73 -10.48 14.43
N ASN A 44 -8.52 -10.52 15.75
CA ASN A 44 -9.10 -11.53 16.65
C ASN A 44 -8.82 -12.98 16.18
N GLY A 45 -7.58 -13.24 15.75
CA GLY A 45 -7.16 -14.55 15.26
C GLY A 45 -7.77 -14.97 13.92
N LYS A 46 -8.46 -14.08 13.20
CA LYS A 46 -8.98 -14.31 11.85
C LYS A 46 -8.39 -13.31 10.85
N PRO A 47 -8.18 -13.69 9.59
CA PRO A 47 -7.76 -12.73 8.58
C PRO A 47 -8.75 -11.57 8.44
N VAL A 48 -8.24 -10.35 8.25
CA VAL A 48 -9.09 -9.19 7.93
C VAL A 48 -9.90 -9.48 6.66
N PRO A 49 -11.18 -9.08 6.58
CA PRO A 49 -12.04 -9.41 5.46
C PRO A 49 -11.53 -8.89 4.11
N PHE A 50 -11.79 -9.67 3.06
CA PHE A 50 -11.60 -9.25 1.68
C PHE A 50 -12.36 -7.94 1.41
N GLY A 51 -11.74 -7.02 0.67
CA GLY A 51 -12.33 -5.72 0.33
C GLY A 51 -12.18 -4.65 1.41
N ALA A 52 -11.55 -4.96 2.56
CA ALA A 52 -11.25 -3.94 3.56
C ALA A 52 -10.28 -2.89 2.98
N LEU A 53 -10.59 -1.61 3.19
CA LEU A 53 -9.74 -0.50 2.79
C LEU A 53 -8.65 -0.30 3.84
N VAL A 54 -7.39 -0.37 3.43
CA VAL A 54 -6.22 -0.12 4.28
C VAL A 54 -5.63 1.23 3.94
N THR A 55 -5.48 2.09 4.94
CA THR A 55 -4.81 3.39 4.82
C THR A 55 -3.61 3.44 5.76
N SER A 56 -2.48 3.95 5.28
CA SER A 56 -1.32 4.22 6.15
C SER A 56 -1.41 5.61 6.76
N ASP A 57 -1.06 5.74 8.03
CA ASP A 57 -0.88 7.05 8.65
C ASP A 57 0.32 7.77 8.02
N GLY A 58 0.11 9.01 7.59
CA GLY A 58 1.17 9.87 7.04
C GLY A 58 1.53 9.64 5.57
N SER A 59 0.92 8.68 4.88
CA SER A 59 1.06 8.52 3.42
C SER A 59 -0.32 8.51 2.74
N GLN A 60 -0.37 8.90 1.46
CA GLN A 60 -1.58 8.74 0.66
C GLN A 60 -1.77 7.30 0.15
N ALA A 61 -0.99 6.33 0.65
CA ALA A 61 -1.11 4.95 0.25
C ALA A 61 -2.40 4.36 0.83
N SER A 62 -3.37 4.11 -0.04
CA SER A 62 -4.57 3.33 0.24
C SER A 62 -4.57 2.08 -0.61
N SER A 63 -4.88 0.94 -0.02
CA SER A 63 -4.93 -0.35 -0.71
C SER A 63 -6.08 -1.18 -0.19
N ILE A 64 -6.32 -2.33 -0.81
CA ILE A 64 -7.45 -3.21 -0.52
C ILE A 64 -6.93 -4.57 -0.06
N VAL A 65 -7.53 -5.09 1.00
CA VAL A 65 -7.25 -6.45 1.47
C VAL A 65 -7.80 -7.47 0.46
N ALA A 66 -6.92 -8.34 -0.02
CA ALA A 66 -7.21 -9.46 -0.89
C ALA A 66 -7.56 -10.72 -0.06
N ASP A 67 -7.42 -11.90 -0.67
CA ASP A 67 -7.62 -13.16 0.03
C ASP A 67 -6.62 -13.36 1.17
N ASN A 68 -6.99 -14.20 2.14
CA ASN A 68 -6.16 -14.53 3.31
C ASN A 68 -5.71 -13.32 4.16
N GLY A 69 -6.41 -12.19 4.07
CA GLY A 69 -6.08 -10.98 4.84
C GLY A 69 -4.83 -10.25 4.34
N GLN A 70 -4.40 -10.52 3.10
CA GLN A 70 -3.18 -9.93 2.54
C GLN A 70 -3.46 -8.56 1.91
N VAL A 71 -2.55 -7.61 2.08
CA VAL A 71 -2.61 -6.31 1.43
C VAL A 71 -1.23 -5.90 0.91
N TYR A 72 -1.20 -5.38 -0.32
CA TYR A 72 0.00 -4.79 -0.91
C TYR A 72 0.03 -3.28 -0.62
N LEU A 73 1.15 -2.79 -0.10
CA LEU A 73 1.35 -1.38 0.24
C LEU A 73 2.68 -0.90 -0.34
N SER A 74 2.65 0.16 -1.15
CA SER A 74 3.82 0.80 -1.75
C SER A 74 4.11 2.15 -1.10
N GLY A 75 5.38 2.57 -1.10
CA GLY A 75 5.77 3.88 -0.56
C GLY A 75 5.79 3.93 0.97
N MET A 76 5.94 2.78 1.63
CA MET A 76 5.82 2.68 3.08
C MET A 76 7.13 3.07 3.79
N PRO A 77 7.07 3.76 4.94
CA PRO A 77 8.24 3.98 5.80
C PRO A 77 8.70 2.69 6.49
N LEU A 78 9.90 2.70 7.10
CA LEU A 78 10.43 1.57 7.88
C LEU A 78 9.54 1.16 9.06
N MET A 79 8.84 2.12 9.64
CA MET A 79 7.92 1.94 10.75
C MET A 79 6.73 2.86 10.56
N GLY A 80 5.56 2.42 11.00
CA GLY A 80 4.35 3.19 10.86
C GLY A 80 3.13 2.43 11.35
N LYS A 81 1.98 3.01 11.09
CA LYS A 81 0.67 2.44 11.43
C LYS A 81 -0.18 2.34 10.18
N VAL A 82 -0.91 1.24 10.08
CA VAL A 82 -1.98 1.05 9.09
C VAL A 82 -3.32 0.88 9.78
N ARG A 83 -4.36 1.42 9.16
CA ARG A 83 -5.75 1.24 9.58
C ARG A 83 -6.50 0.50 8.49
N ALA A 84 -7.09 -0.64 8.82
CA ALA A 84 -7.98 -1.38 7.93
C ALA A 84 -9.44 -1.12 8.32
N LYS A 85 -10.30 -0.79 7.36
CA LYS A 85 -11.74 -0.53 7.57
C LYS A 85 -12.57 -1.32 6.55
N TRP A 86 -13.55 -2.08 7.02
CA TRP A 86 -14.47 -2.88 6.20
C TRP A 86 -15.96 -2.56 6.44
N GLY A 87 -16.26 -1.57 7.28
CA GLY A 87 -17.62 -1.06 7.48
C GLY A 87 -17.65 0.12 8.45
N GLU A 88 -18.85 0.53 8.85
CA GLU A 88 -19.08 1.71 9.70
C GLU A 88 -19.35 1.38 11.18
N GLY A 89 -19.43 0.09 11.52
CA GLY A 89 -19.66 -0.35 12.91
C GLY A 89 -18.42 -0.16 13.80
N PRO A 90 -18.60 -0.19 15.14
CA PRO A 90 -17.50 -0.02 16.10
C PRO A 90 -16.40 -1.09 16.02
N ASN A 91 -16.72 -2.27 15.48
CA ASN A 91 -15.76 -3.36 15.25
C ASN A 91 -15.51 -3.60 13.76
N ALA A 92 -15.78 -2.60 12.91
CA ALA A 92 -15.64 -2.70 11.46
C ALA A 92 -14.34 -2.07 10.95
N SER A 93 -13.38 -1.88 11.85
CA SER A 93 -12.02 -1.44 11.55
C SER A 93 -11.03 -1.97 12.59
N CYS A 94 -9.75 -2.02 12.22
CA CYS A 94 -8.65 -2.31 13.13
C CYS A 94 -7.41 -1.48 12.78
N GLU A 95 -6.49 -1.36 13.74
CA GLU A 95 -5.18 -0.74 13.53
C GLU A 95 -4.05 -1.74 13.78
N ALA A 96 -3.02 -1.70 12.95
CA ALA A 96 -1.80 -2.48 13.12
C ALA A 96 -0.57 -1.56 13.03
N ASP A 97 0.32 -1.70 14.00
CA ASP A 97 1.63 -1.05 14.00
C ASP A 97 2.66 -2.00 13.41
N TYR A 98 3.63 -1.47 12.65
CA TYR A 98 4.73 -2.25 12.12
C TYR A 98 6.06 -1.52 12.28
N SER A 99 7.13 -2.28 12.44
CA SER A 99 8.51 -1.78 12.50
C SER A 99 9.44 -2.82 11.89
N LEU A 100 10.18 -2.42 10.86
CA LEU A 100 11.08 -3.29 10.12
C LEU A 100 12.53 -2.93 10.45
N PRO A 101 13.44 -3.91 10.55
CA PRO A 101 14.86 -3.64 10.70
C PRO A 101 15.41 -2.99 9.42
N PRO A 102 16.39 -2.08 9.52
CA PRO A 102 16.95 -1.37 8.36
C PRO A 102 17.49 -2.28 7.25
N GLU A 103 17.95 -3.50 7.58
CA GLU A 103 18.46 -4.46 6.59
C GLU A 103 17.42 -4.86 5.54
N LYS A 104 16.12 -4.74 5.86
CA LYS A 104 15.03 -5.08 4.95
C LYS A 104 14.85 -4.07 3.81
N GLN A 105 15.48 -2.89 3.88
CA GLN A 105 15.35 -1.84 2.84
C GLN A 105 15.83 -2.28 1.45
N ASN A 106 16.73 -3.26 1.37
CA ASN A 106 17.27 -3.75 0.09
C ASN A 106 16.39 -4.83 -0.56
N GLN A 107 15.26 -5.20 0.04
CA GLN A 107 14.34 -6.19 -0.53
C GLN A 107 13.28 -5.50 -1.40
N MET A 108 13.07 -6.00 -2.61
CA MET A 108 12.06 -5.47 -3.54
C MET A 108 10.62 -5.59 -3.01
N LEU A 109 10.33 -6.64 -2.23
CA LEU A 109 9.02 -6.87 -1.60
C LEU A 109 9.23 -7.54 -0.25
N ILE A 110 8.66 -6.97 0.80
CA ILE A 110 8.84 -7.43 2.18
C ILE A 110 7.53 -8.07 2.66
N PRO A 111 7.46 -9.40 2.81
CA PRO A 111 6.34 -10.03 3.47
C PRO A 111 6.39 -9.76 4.98
N LEU A 112 5.26 -9.39 5.57
CA LEU A 112 5.13 -9.24 7.02
C LEU A 112 3.74 -9.66 7.51
N SER A 113 3.63 -10.05 8.77
CA SER A 113 2.33 -10.35 9.41
C SER A 113 2.17 -9.46 10.63
N ALA A 114 0.98 -8.89 10.81
CA ALA A 114 0.68 -8.00 11.91
C ALA A 114 -0.69 -8.33 12.52
N GLU A 115 -0.73 -8.40 13.86
CA GLU A 115 -2.00 -8.50 14.58
C GLU A 115 -2.60 -7.09 14.71
N CYS A 116 -3.88 -7.03 14.40
CA CYS A 116 -4.68 -5.83 14.36
C CYS A 116 -5.47 -5.73 15.66
N ARG A 117 -5.54 -4.53 16.25
CA ARG A 117 -6.31 -4.21 17.45
C ARG A 117 -7.49 -3.31 17.14
#